data_AF-A0A5C8VD65-F1
#
_entry.id   AF-A0A5C8VD65-F1
#
_cell.length_a   1.000
_cell.length_b   1.000
_cell.length_c   1.000
_cell.angle_alpha   90.00
_cell.angle_beta   90.00
_cell.angle_gamma   90.00
#
_symmetry.space_group_name_H-M   'P 1'
#
loop_
_entity.id
_entity.type
_entity.pdbx_description
1 polymer ?
#
loop_
_entity_poly.entity_id
_entity_poly.type
_entity_poly.pdbx_seq_one_letter_code
_entity_poly.pdbx_strand_id
1 'polypeptide(L)'
;MPTASAIIAGQPERKAADRVLLRLPMPPSSNAVWAHRQGGGVRLSDRYRRWLTDAGWRINQQRPGRIAGGYVLTLWLPAVSRLDQDNAIAGVSDILQSFGIIGNDRDAEETHLHWHGSSNDLIAELRPFVGLSRVQRPCAASEAA
;
A
#
# COMPACT_ATOMS: atom_id res chain seq x y z
N MET A 1 -15.55 10.84 12.85
CA MET A 1 -15.26 9.93 11.73
C MET A 1 -13.74 9.88 11.56
N PRO A 2 -13.08 8.71 11.67
CA PRO A 2 -11.63 8.64 11.70
C PRO A 2 -11.01 9.07 10.36
N THR A 3 -9.96 9.87 10.43
CA THR A 3 -9.06 10.25 9.31
C THR A 3 -8.26 9.02 8.85
N ALA A 4 -7.56 9.06 7.70
CA ALA A 4 -6.64 7.97 7.30
C ALA A 4 -5.66 7.63 8.44
N SER A 5 -5.13 8.65 9.14
CA SER A 5 -4.31 8.49 10.35
C SER A 5 -4.97 7.75 11.51
N ALA A 6 -6.31 7.76 11.62
CA ALA A 6 -7.03 7.08 12.69
C ALA A 6 -7.42 5.63 12.34
N ILE A 7 -7.31 5.21 11.08
CA ILE A 7 -7.31 3.77 10.71
C ILE A 7 -5.95 3.12 11.05
N ILE A 8 -4.88 3.93 11.07
CA ILE A 8 -3.49 3.52 11.33
C ILE A 8 -3.22 3.33 12.85
N ALA A 9 -3.99 3.98 13.73
CA ALA A 9 -3.82 3.87 15.17
C ALA A 9 -4.13 2.44 15.67
N GLY A 10 -3.09 1.68 16.02
CA GLY A 10 -3.21 0.34 16.61
C GLY A 10 -2.86 -0.84 15.70
N GLN A 11 -2.12 -0.63 14.60
CA GLN A 11 -1.62 -1.78 13.83
C GLN A 11 -0.68 -2.65 14.68
N PRO A 12 -0.84 -3.98 14.67
CA PRO A 12 -0.01 -4.88 15.45
C PRO A 12 1.44 -4.84 14.96
N GLU A 13 2.40 -5.03 15.86
CA GLU A 13 3.79 -5.24 15.47
C GLU A 13 3.88 -6.48 14.56
N ARG A 14 4.36 -6.30 13.33
CA ARG A 14 4.50 -7.36 12.34
C ARG A 14 5.92 -7.93 12.38
N LYS A 15 6.03 -9.26 12.38
CA LYS A 15 7.32 -9.95 12.26
C LYS A 15 7.92 -9.72 10.87
N ALA A 16 9.25 -9.60 10.81
CA ALA A 16 9.98 -9.59 9.55
C ALA A 16 9.70 -10.88 8.77
N ALA A 17 9.57 -10.76 7.44
CA ALA A 17 9.34 -11.88 6.54
C ALA A 17 10.21 -11.73 5.29
N ASP A 18 10.59 -12.86 4.69
CA ASP A 18 11.35 -12.87 3.43
C ASP A 18 10.44 -12.79 2.19
N ARG A 19 9.12 -12.89 2.41
CA ARG A 19 8.08 -12.74 1.38
C ARG A 19 6.75 -12.39 2.03
N VAL A 20 6.02 -11.48 1.40
CA VAL A 20 4.62 -11.18 1.75
C VAL A 20 3.77 -11.31 0.48
N LEU A 21 2.67 -12.05 0.56
CA LEU A 21 1.70 -12.19 -0.53
C LEU A 21 0.33 -11.76 -0.02
N LEU A 22 -0.30 -10.81 -0.70
CA LEU A 22 -1.57 -10.23 -0.31
C LEU A 22 -2.58 -10.27 -1.45
N ARG A 23 -3.81 -10.63 -1.12
CA ARG A 23 -4.99 -10.45 -1.98
C ARG A 23 -5.75 -9.22 -1.53
N LEU A 24 -5.87 -8.24 -2.42
CA LEU A 24 -6.44 -6.92 -2.15
C LEU A 24 -7.55 -6.60 -3.14
N PRO A 25 -8.56 -5.80 -2.75
CA PRO A 25 -9.49 -5.23 -3.71
C PRO A 25 -8.77 -4.19 -4.58
N MET A 26 -9.18 -4.06 -5.83
CA MET A 26 -8.65 -3.02 -6.72
C MET A 26 -8.84 -1.62 -6.12
N PRO A 27 -7.79 -0.77 -6.07
CA PRO A 27 -7.92 0.61 -5.63
C PRO A 27 -8.80 1.42 -6.57
N PRO A 28 -9.44 2.50 -6.08
CA PRO A 28 -10.05 3.49 -6.95
C PRO A 28 -8.95 4.26 -7.71
N SER A 29 -9.33 4.97 -8.78
CA SER A 29 -8.41 5.87 -9.47
C SER A 29 -7.98 7.03 -8.57
N SER A 30 -6.81 7.60 -8.86
CA SER A 30 -6.27 8.79 -8.17
C SER A 30 -7.27 9.96 -8.16
N ASN A 31 -7.97 10.18 -9.28
CA ASN A 31 -9.03 11.18 -9.41
C ASN A 31 -10.22 10.96 -8.46
N ALA A 32 -10.40 9.75 -7.96
CA ALA A 32 -11.47 9.40 -7.04
C ALA A 32 -11.01 9.39 -5.56
N VAL A 33 -9.76 9.75 -5.25
CA VAL A 33 -9.25 9.81 -3.86
C VAL A 33 -9.80 11.01 -3.11
N TRP A 34 -9.88 12.17 -3.77
CA TRP A 34 -10.28 13.43 -3.15
C TRP A 34 -11.68 13.84 -3.58
N ALA A 35 -12.39 14.53 -2.69
CA ALA A 35 -13.69 15.14 -2.94
C ALA A 35 -13.71 16.56 -2.36
N HIS A 36 -14.39 17.47 -3.04
CA HIS A 36 -14.58 18.83 -2.55
C HIS A 36 -15.53 18.85 -1.35
N ARG A 37 -15.26 19.75 -0.40
CA ARG A 37 -16.17 20.03 0.72
C ARG A 37 -17.12 21.18 0.35
N GLN A 38 -18.33 21.13 0.90
CA GLN A 38 -19.21 22.30 0.90
C GLN A 38 -18.53 23.41 1.70
N GLY A 39 -18.35 24.59 1.10
CA GLY A 39 -17.61 25.70 1.72
C GLY A 39 -16.10 25.75 1.41
N GLY A 40 -15.60 24.88 0.52
CA GLY A 40 -14.21 24.93 0.04
C GLY A 40 -13.27 23.91 0.69
N GLY A 41 -12.13 23.67 0.03
CA GLY A 41 -11.15 22.66 0.42
C GLY A 41 -11.47 21.24 -0.03
N VAL A 42 -10.59 20.30 0.32
CA VAL A 42 -10.69 18.88 -0.08
C VAL A 42 -10.77 17.95 1.13
N ARG A 43 -11.42 16.81 0.95
CA ARG A 43 -11.45 15.67 1.88
C ARG A 43 -11.18 14.39 1.12
N LEU A 44 -10.81 13.33 1.81
CA LEU A 44 -10.90 11.99 1.24
C LEU A 44 -12.35 11.71 0.82
N SER A 45 -12.49 11.13 -0.36
CA SER A 45 -13.76 10.68 -0.89
C SER A 45 -14.29 9.51 -0.08
N ASP A 46 -15.61 9.35 -0.04
CA ASP A 46 -16.22 8.22 0.65
C ASP A 46 -15.91 6.89 -0.06
N ARG A 47 -15.69 6.94 -1.38
CA ARG A 47 -15.25 5.79 -2.19
C ARG A 47 -13.89 5.28 -1.73
N TYR A 48 -12.92 6.17 -1.59
CA TYR A 48 -11.57 5.80 -1.18
C TYR A 48 -11.52 5.34 0.29
N ARG A 49 -12.29 5.97 1.19
CA ARG A 49 -12.42 5.49 2.59
C ARG A 49 -13.01 4.08 2.68
N ARG A 50 -14.04 3.78 1.88
CA ARG A 50 -14.62 2.44 1.81
C ARG A 50 -13.61 1.42 1.33
N TRP A 51 -12.84 1.77 0.29
CA TRP A 51 -11.76 0.92 -0.20
C TRP A 51 -10.67 0.67 0.87
N LEU A 52 -10.20 1.72 1.56
CA LEU A 52 -9.24 1.58 2.66
C LEU A 52 -9.75 0.65 3.76
N THR A 53 -11.05 0.71 4.06
CA THR A 53 -11.68 -0.14 5.08
C THR A 53 -11.72 -1.61 4.64
N ASP A 54 -12.18 -1.90 3.42
CA ASP A 54 -12.22 -3.27 2.87
C ASP A 54 -10.81 -3.86 2.76
N ALA A 55 -9.91 -3.12 2.11
CA ALA A 55 -8.53 -3.56 1.94
C ALA A 55 -7.80 -3.77 3.28
N GLY A 56 -8.03 -2.88 4.26
CA GLY A 56 -7.51 -3.03 5.60
C GLY A 56 -8.02 -4.27 6.34
N TRP A 57 -9.32 -4.57 6.19
CA TRP A 57 -9.90 -5.78 6.74
C TRP A 57 -9.26 -7.04 6.14
N ARG A 58 -9.05 -7.07 4.82
CA ARG A 58 -8.38 -8.18 4.13
C ARG A 58 -6.93 -8.35 4.55
N ILE A 59 -6.18 -7.26 4.73
CA ILE A 59 -4.79 -7.31 5.22
C ILE A 59 -4.75 -7.93 6.61
N ASN A 60 -5.62 -7.46 7.52
CA ASN A 60 -5.65 -7.95 8.89
C ASN A 60 -6.06 -9.43 8.96
N GLN A 61 -7.00 -9.86 8.11
CA GLN A 61 -7.41 -11.26 8.02
C GLN A 61 -6.25 -12.17 7.54
N GLN A 62 -5.43 -11.69 6.61
CA GLN A 62 -4.29 -12.44 6.07
C GLN A 62 -3.09 -12.52 7.02
N ARG A 63 -3.05 -11.66 8.05
CA ARG A 63 -1.98 -11.60 9.07
C ARG A 63 -0.56 -11.65 8.48
N PRO A 64 -0.24 -10.83 7.46
CA PRO A 64 1.08 -10.83 6.85
C PRO A 64 2.16 -10.35 7.83
N GLY A 65 3.39 -10.79 7.60
CA GLY A 65 4.58 -10.15 8.14
C GLY A 65 4.85 -8.78 7.48
N ARG A 66 6.05 -8.25 7.69
CA ARG A 66 6.54 -7.02 7.06
C ARG A 66 7.86 -7.26 6.33
N ILE A 67 8.09 -6.50 5.27
CA ILE A 67 9.41 -6.41 4.61
C ILE A 67 10.17 -5.22 5.21
N ALA A 68 11.43 -5.45 5.58
CA ALA A 68 12.31 -4.42 6.12
C ALA A 68 13.27 -3.91 5.03
N GLY A 69 13.51 -2.61 5.00
CA GLY A 69 14.43 -1.98 4.04
C GLY A 69 13.88 -1.94 2.61
N GLY A 70 14.79 -1.86 1.64
CA GLY A 70 14.46 -1.82 0.23
C GLY A 70 13.73 -3.09 -0.22
N TYR A 71 12.72 -2.94 -1.07
CA TYR A 71 11.86 -4.05 -1.49
C TYR A 71 11.56 -4.05 -2.99
N VAL A 72 11.18 -5.23 -3.47
CA VAL A 72 10.59 -5.44 -4.80
C VAL A 72 9.10 -5.61 -4.63
N LEU A 73 8.31 -4.83 -5.35
CA LEU A 73 6.86 -4.96 -5.44
C LEU A 73 6.47 -5.62 -6.76
N THR A 74 5.76 -6.73 -6.71
CA THR A 74 5.15 -7.33 -7.90
C THR A 74 3.63 -7.31 -7.77
N LEU A 75 2.97 -6.68 -8.73
CA LEU A 75 1.51 -6.59 -8.80
C LEU A 75 1.00 -7.44 -9.95
N TRP A 76 0.06 -8.34 -9.64
CA TRP A 76 -0.79 -8.97 -10.65
C TRP A 76 -2.16 -8.32 -10.56
N LEU A 77 -2.53 -7.62 -11.63
CA LEU A 77 -3.80 -6.92 -11.78
C LEU A 77 -4.82 -7.81 -12.50
N PRO A 78 -6.08 -7.83 -12.06
CA PRO A 78 -7.13 -8.59 -12.72
C PRO A 78 -7.39 -8.00 -14.12
N ALA A 79 -7.38 -8.84 -15.15
CA ALA A 79 -7.53 -8.44 -16.55
C ALA A 79 -8.86 -7.74 -16.88
N VAL A 80 -9.87 -7.90 -16.01
CA VAL A 80 -11.16 -7.22 -16.11
C VAL A 80 -11.10 -5.75 -15.67
N SER A 81 -10.01 -5.32 -15.04
CA SER A 81 -9.84 -3.95 -14.57
C SER A 81 -9.56 -2.99 -15.72
N ARG A 82 -10.15 -1.79 -15.63
CA ARG A 82 -9.85 -0.63 -16.50
C ARG A 82 -9.01 0.43 -15.79
N LEU A 83 -8.47 0.11 -14.61
CA LEU A 83 -7.65 1.03 -13.84
C LEU A 83 -6.26 1.15 -14.48
N ASP A 84 -5.76 2.39 -14.60
CA ASP A 84 -4.37 2.62 -14.98
C ASP A 84 -3.42 1.92 -14.00
N GLN A 85 -2.34 1.34 -14.52
CA GLN A 85 -1.39 0.57 -13.72
C GLN A 85 -0.74 1.42 -12.62
N ASP A 86 -0.45 2.69 -12.90
CA ASP A 86 0.13 3.63 -11.94
C ASP A 86 -0.81 3.91 -10.77
N ASN A 87 -2.12 3.96 -11.01
CA ASN A 87 -3.10 4.09 -9.93
C ASN A 87 -3.12 2.83 -9.04
N ALA A 88 -2.89 1.65 -9.63
CA ALA A 88 -2.75 0.42 -8.86
C ALA A 88 -1.51 0.45 -7.97
N ILE A 89 -0.36 0.85 -8.53
CA ILE A 89 0.89 1.02 -7.77
C ILE A 89 0.69 2.00 -6.63
N ALA A 90 0.24 3.22 -6.92
CA ALA A 90 0.09 4.27 -5.91
C ALA A 90 -0.86 3.86 -4.78
N GLY A 91 -2.02 3.27 -5.13
CA GLY A 91 -2.97 2.80 -4.12
C GLY A 91 -2.42 1.66 -3.26
N VAL A 92 -1.77 0.67 -3.89
CA VAL A 92 -1.22 -0.48 -3.15
C VAL A 92 -0.04 -0.05 -2.26
N SER A 93 0.87 0.78 -2.75
CA SER A 93 1.99 1.29 -1.93
C SER A 93 1.51 2.07 -0.70
N ASP A 94 0.50 2.94 -0.88
CA ASP A 94 -0.09 3.73 0.21
C ASP A 94 -0.68 2.84 1.32
N ILE A 95 -1.41 1.77 0.95
CA ILE A 95 -1.97 0.87 1.96
C ILE A 95 -0.92 -0.03 2.62
N LEU A 96 0.09 -0.47 1.88
CA LEU A 96 1.19 -1.26 2.43
C LEU A 96 1.94 -0.47 3.51
N GLN A 97 2.22 0.81 3.28
CA GLN A 97 2.83 1.70 4.26
C GLN A 97 1.88 1.97 5.43
N SER A 98 0.61 2.30 5.15
CA SER A 98 -0.39 2.60 6.17
C SER A 98 -0.63 1.44 7.15
N PHE A 99 -0.48 0.19 6.68
CA PHE A 99 -0.65 -1.02 7.50
C PHE A 99 0.67 -1.61 8.03
N GLY A 100 1.80 -0.90 7.85
CA GLY A 100 3.11 -1.29 8.38
C GLY A 100 3.70 -2.54 7.73
N ILE A 101 3.27 -2.90 6.52
CA ILE A 101 3.86 -3.99 5.73
C ILE A 101 5.24 -3.59 5.21
N ILE A 102 5.40 -2.30 4.92
CA ILE A 102 6.65 -1.64 4.53
C ILE A 102 6.88 -0.42 5.41
N GLY A 103 8.13 0.06 5.50
CA GLY A 103 8.47 1.27 6.25
C GLY A 103 8.09 2.55 5.51
N ASN A 104 8.39 2.61 4.21
CA ASN A 104 8.10 3.76 3.36
C ASN A 104 7.93 3.30 1.90
N ASP A 105 7.00 3.88 1.15
CA ASP A 105 6.76 3.58 -0.26
C ASP A 105 7.95 3.94 -1.17
N ARG A 106 8.73 4.96 -0.79
CA ARG A 106 9.94 5.36 -1.51
C ARG A 106 11.06 4.32 -1.49
N ASP A 107 10.98 3.33 -0.61
CA ASP A 107 11.98 2.27 -0.46
C ASP A 107 11.75 1.13 -1.48
N ALA A 108 10.77 1.25 -2.38
CA ALA A 108 10.62 0.38 -3.53
C ALA A 108 11.82 0.55 -4.50
N GLU A 109 12.61 -0.50 -4.66
CA GLU A 109 13.75 -0.52 -5.59
C GLU A 109 13.34 -1.02 -6.97
N GLU A 110 12.37 -1.94 -7.01
CA GLU A 110 11.77 -2.45 -8.25
C GLU A 110 10.25 -2.56 -8.13
N THR A 111 9.53 -2.25 -9.20
CA THR A 111 8.09 -2.49 -9.31
C THR A 111 7.77 -3.20 -10.60
N HIS A 112 7.16 -4.37 -10.51
CA HIS A 112 6.79 -5.22 -11.64
C HIS A 112 5.27 -5.29 -11.72
N LEU A 113 4.75 -5.28 -12.94
CA LEU A 113 3.32 -5.24 -13.22
C LEU A 113 2.95 -6.30 -14.25
N HIS A 114 1.93 -7.07 -13.93
CA HIS A 114 1.41 -8.11 -14.78
C HIS A 114 -0.12 -8.07 -14.77
N TRP A 115 -0.73 -8.49 -15.87
CA TRP A 115 -2.15 -8.80 -15.90
C TRP A 115 -2.34 -10.29 -15.61
N HIS A 116 -3.39 -10.66 -14.87
CA HIS A 116 -3.81 -12.06 -14.71
C HIS A 116 -5.32 -12.23 -14.96
N GLY A 117 -5.70 -13.40 -15.47
CA GLY A 117 -7.11 -13.74 -15.73
C GLY A 117 -7.77 -14.60 -14.64
N SER A 118 -7.02 -15.01 -13.61
CA SER A 118 -7.44 -16.09 -12.71
C SER A 118 -8.35 -15.67 -11.54
N SER A 119 -8.43 -14.38 -11.21
CA SER A 119 -9.30 -13.88 -10.14
C SER A 119 -9.62 -12.39 -10.35
N ASN A 120 -10.58 -11.88 -9.57
CA ASN A 120 -10.95 -10.46 -9.55
C ASN A 120 -10.15 -9.64 -8.52
N ASP A 121 -9.33 -10.30 -7.71
CA ASP A 121 -8.50 -9.65 -6.70
C ASP A 121 -7.16 -9.26 -7.30
N LEU A 122 -6.66 -8.10 -6.88
CA LEU A 122 -5.27 -7.74 -7.08
C LEU A 122 -4.40 -8.60 -6.17
N ILE A 123 -3.32 -9.14 -6.71
CA ILE A 123 -2.30 -9.84 -5.93
C ILE A 123 -1.08 -8.93 -5.81
N ALA A 124 -0.66 -8.65 -4.58
CA ALA A 124 0.55 -7.93 -4.27
C ALA A 124 1.55 -8.88 -3.62
N GLU A 125 2.70 -9.08 -4.26
CA GLU A 125 3.84 -9.76 -3.67
C GLU A 125 4.94 -8.75 -3.33
N LEU A 126 5.48 -8.87 -2.14
CA LEU A 126 6.68 -8.16 -1.71
C LEU A 126 7.79 -9.14 -1.39
N ARG A 127 9.00 -8.79 -1.81
CA ARG A 127 10.24 -9.48 -1.46
C ARG A 127 11.30 -8.46 -1.04
N PRO A 128 12.23 -8.80 -0.13
CA PRO A 128 13.41 -7.98 0.11
C PRO A 128 14.18 -7.75 -1.19
N PHE A 129 14.66 -6.54 -1.41
CA PHE A 129 15.57 -6.26 -2.51
C PHE A 129 16.98 -6.76 -2.14
N VAL A 130 17.53 -7.64 -2.98
CA VAL A 130 18.88 -8.19 -2.81
C VAL A 130 19.75 -7.62 -3.93
N GLY A 131 20.38 -6.47 -3.66
CA GLY A 131 21.24 -5.75 -4.61
C GLY A 131 22.01 -4.63 -3.92
N LEU A 132 22.81 -3.89 -4.70
CA LEU A 132 23.38 -2.63 -4.22
C LEU A 132 22.24 -1.62 -4.08
N SER A 133 21.66 -1.53 -2.89
CA SER A 133 20.59 -0.56 -2.61
C SER A 133 21.06 0.85 -2.97
N ARG A 134 20.15 1.72 -3.40
CA ARG A 134 20.47 3.16 -3.41
C ARG A 134 20.99 3.53 -2.02
N VAL A 135 22.10 4.28 -1.98
CA VAL A 135 22.77 4.75 -0.76
C VAL A 135 21.75 4.95 0.36
N GLN A 136 21.83 4.13 1.42
CA GLN A 136 21.00 4.29 2.60
C GLN A 136 21.20 5.71 3.09
N ARG A 137 20.19 6.59 2.94
CA ARG A 137 20.21 7.85 3.66
C ARG A 137 20.10 7.48 5.14
N PRO A 138 21.04 7.92 5.99
CA PRO A 138 20.92 7.66 7.41
C PRO A 138 19.53 8.09 7.86
N CYS A 139 18.83 7.20 8.55
CA CYS A 139 17.60 7.53 9.24
C CYS A 139 17.93 8.73 10.13
N ALA A 140 17.35 9.89 9.86
CA ALA A 140 17.56 11.05 10.70
C ALA A 140 17.02 10.69 12.08
N ALA A 141 17.91 10.35 13.00
CA ALA A 141 17.63 10.46 14.42
C ALA A 141 17.38 11.95 14.65
N SER A 142 16.12 12.39 14.64
CA SER A 142 15.80 13.69 15.21
C SER A 142 15.77 13.51 16.72
N GLU A 143 16.87 13.98 17.30
CA GLU A 143 17.13 14.11 18.72
C GLU A 143 15.96 14.76 19.46
N ALA A 144 15.63 14.17 20.61
CA ALA A 144 14.90 14.88 21.64
C ALA A 144 15.84 15.93 22.24
N ALA A 145 15.45 17.20 22.11
CA ALA A 145 15.94 18.33 22.89
C ALA A 145 14.72 19.06 23.46
#